data_AF-A0AA88L3I9-F1
#
_entry.id   AF-A0AA88L3I9-F1
#
_cell.length_a   1.000
_cell.length_b   1.000
_cell.length_c   1.000
_cell.angle_alpha   90.00
_cell.angle_beta   90.00
_cell.angle_gamma   90.00
#
_symmetry.space_group_name_H-M   'P 1'
#
loop_
_entity.id
_entity.type
_entity.pdbx_description
1 polymer ?
#
loop_
_entity_poly.entity_id
_entity_poly.type
_entity_poly.pdbx_seq_one_letter_code
_entity_poly.pdbx_strand_id
1 'polypeptide(L)'
;MFFSFLEENQNKTILSSESKETEVPFLEVEAESCQENEGGSNCYNQVVLNKSSLKYLPGQDIVESLRFKNPDVYDIIEGNQSDLVNGIYEGGFKVWECTLDLLLFLEKCGDLKNSSQVLDLGCGAGLLGIFALSKGCSIYFQDYNIDVLQLWTVPNVKLNMPSSLNKCRYFSGSWKDFSERMCEEKQKFDVILTSETIYNPSYYGSLVDCIKNTMKEDGVTYPFDECSVKSQNTFLFSVCGTLICNCKDGFLFFHRLYLY
;
A
#
# COMPACT_ATOMS: atom_id res chain seq x y z
N MET A 1 14.59 -34.19 25.85
CA MET A 1 14.42 -33.99 27.30
C MET A 1 14.65 -32.51 27.55
N PHE A 2 13.66 -31.68 27.20
CA PHE A 2 12.57 -31.21 28.07
C PHE A 2 13.06 -30.25 29.16
N PHE A 3 12.57 -29.00 29.04
CA PHE A 3 12.23 -28.04 30.11
C PHE A 3 13.35 -27.47 30.98
N SER A 4 13.52 -26.13 30.91
CA SER A 4 13.19 -25.21 32.02
C SER A 4 13.85 -23.84 31.83
N PHE A 5 13.12 -22.85 31.30
CA PHE A 5 13.32 -21.43 31.68
C PHE A 5 12.06 -20.63 31.30
N LEU A 6 10.95 -21.01 31.92
CA LEU A 6 9.73 -20.21 32.03
C LEU A 6 9.36 -20.29 33.51
N GLU A 7 9.49 -19.16 34.21
CA GLU A 7 8.77 -18.75 35.43
C GLU A 7 9.67 -17.81 36.24
N GLU A 8 9.52 -16.51 36.01
CA GLU A 8 9.56 -15.47 37.05
C GLU A 8 9.36 -14.11 36.38
N ASN A 9 8.11 -13.65 36.35
CA ASN A 9 7.71 -12.24 36.49
C ASN A 9 6.19 -12.10 36.29
N GLN A 10 5.42 -12.69 37.21
CA GLN A 10 4.05 -12.24 37.49
C GLN A 10 4.11 -11.31 38.70
N ASN A 11 3.94 -10.00 38.45
CA ASN A 11 3.22 -9.02 39.29
C ASN A 11 3.69 -7.60 39.00
N LYS A 12 3.25 -7.06 37.85
CA LYS A 12 2.90 -5.65 37.74
C LYS A 12 1.59 -5.56 36.96
N THR A 13 0.52 -5.39 37.72
CA THR A 13 -0.78 -4.92 37.25
C THR A 13 -0.56 -3.57 36.57
N ILE A 14 -0.36 -3.57 35.25
CA ILE A 14 -0.49 -2.39 34.43
C ILE A 14 -1.98 -2.34 34.08
N LEU A 15 -2.64 -1.29 34.57
CA LEU A 15 -3.99 -0.92 34.18
C LEU A 15 -4.06 -0.94 32.65
N SER A 16 -4.83 -1.87 32.10
CA SER A 16 -5.28 -1.83 30.72
C SER A 16 -6.19 -0.61 30.58
N SER A 17 -5.62 0.52 30.20
CA SER A 17 -6.39 1.54 29.51
C SER A 17 -6.78 0.93 28.17
N GLU A 18 -8.00 0.42 28.08
CA GLU A 18 -8.67 0.19 26.80
C GLU A 18 -8.74 1.55 26.09
N SER A 19 -7.71 1.86 25.30
CA SER A 19 -7.84 2.84 24.24
C SER A 19 -8.89 2.28 23.29
N LYS A 20 -10.09 2.87 23.29
CA LYS A 20 -11.03 2.64 22.20
C LYS A 20 -10.31 3.05 20.92
N GLU A 21 -9.82 2.09 20.16
CA GLU A 21 -9.43 2.31 18.77
C GLU A 21 -10.66 2.89 18.08
N THR A 22 -10.61 4.17 17.75
CA THR A 22 -11.59 4.80 16.87
C THR A 22 -11.41 4.17 15.51
N GLU A 23 -12.29 3.22 15.18
CA GLU A 23 -12.29 2.50 13.91
C GLU A 23 -12.43 3.51 12.76
N VAL A 24 -11.39 3.59 11.90
CA VAL A 24 -11.38 4.47 10.74
C VAL A 24 -12.45 4.01 9.75
N PRO A 25 -13.36 4.90 9.29
CA PRO A 25 -14.46 4.50 8.43
C PRO A 25 -13.95 4.03 7.06
N PHE A 26 -14.51 2.92 6.55
CA PHE A 26 -14.27 2.47 5.19
C PHE A 26 -15.06 3.31 4.18
N LEU A 27 -14.35 3.95 3.24
CA LEU A 27 -14.95 4.87 2.27
C LEU A 27 -14.35 4.69 0.88
N GLU A 28 -15.21 4.78 -0.15
CA GLU A 28 -14.79 4.91 -1.55
C GLU A 28 -14.71 6.41 -1.89
N VAL A 29 -13.59 6.84 -2.48
CA VAL A 29 -13.29 8.24 -2.77
C VAL A 29 -13.55 8.52 -4.25
N GLU A 30 -14.38 9.53 -4.52
CA GLU A 30 -14.64 10.03 -5.88
C GLU A 30 -13.52 10.98 -6.34
N ALA A 31 -12.86 10.68 -7.45
CA ALA A 31 -11.69 11.42 -7.92
C ALA A 31 -12.00 12.89 -8.28
N GLU A 32 -13.21 13.15 -8.76
CA GLU A 32 -13.72 14.47 -9.12
C GLU A 32 -13.88 15.39 -7.90
N SER A 33 -14.11 14.80 -6.71
CA SER A 33 -14.26 15.55 -5.46
C SER A 33 -12.92 16.04 -4.88
N CYS A 34 -11.81 15.46 -5.31
CA CYS A 34 -10.48 15.80 -4.83
C CYS A 34 -10.00 17.08 -5.54
N GLN A 35 -9.89 18.18 -4.79
CA GLN A 35 -9.39 19.45 -5.30
C GLN A 35 -7.98 19.30 -5.88
N GLU A 36 -7.72 19.99 -6.98
CA GLU A 36 -6.35 20.24 -7.41
C GLU A 36 -5.70 21.13 -6.34
N ASN A 37 -4.45 20.88 -5.96
CA ASN A 37 -3.75 21.74 -5.01
C ASN A 37 -3.54 23.12 -5.66
N GLU A 38 -4.51 24.02 -5.53
CA GLU A 38 -4.47 25.39 -6.05
C GLU A 38 -3.40 26.27 -5.36
N GLY A 39 -2.71 25.75 -4.34
CA GLY A 39 -1.61 26.41 -3.62
C GLY A 39 -0.26 25.70 -3.67
N GLY A 40 -0.14 24.54 -4.34
CA GLY A 40 1.12 23.82 -4.44
C GLY A 40 1.99 24.41 -5.53
N SER A 41 3.27 24.64 -5.25
CA SER A 41 4.27 24.99 -6.27
C SER A 41 4.16 24.03 -7.46
N ASN A 42 4.51 24.47 -8.68
CA ASN A 42 4.67 23.61 -9.87
C ASN A 42 5.76 22.51 -9.71
N CYS A 43 6.16 22.22 -8.47
CA CYS A 43 7.20 21.29 -8.08
C CYS A 43 6.60 19.89 -7.91
N TYR A 44 7.18 18.94 -8.62
CA TYR A 44 6.94 17.52 -8.44
C TYR A 44 8.29 16.83 -8.34
N ASN A 45 8.31 15.73 -7.60
CA ASN A 45 9.38 14.75 -7.70
C ASN A 45 9.15 13.88 -8.93
N GLN A 46 10.22 13.26 -9.44
CA GLN A 46 10.16 12.40 -10.61
C GLN A 46 10.93 11.11 -10.36
N VAL A 47 10.29 9.98 -10.64
CA VAL A 47 10.93 8.67 -10.75
C VAL A 47 11.24 8.44 -12.23
N VAL A 48 12.53 8.30 -12.55
CA VAL A 48 12.98 8.00 -13.91
C VAL A 48 13.12 6.49 -14.06
N LEU A 49 12.33 5.93 -14.97
CA LEU A 49 12.42 4.53 -15.40
C LEU A 49 13.14 4.49 -16.76
N ASN A 50 13.50 3.31 -17.26
CA ASN A 50 14.25 3.14 -18.50
C ASN A 50 13.49 3.65 -19.75
N LYS A 51 12.16 3.51 -19.78
CA LYS A 51 11.30 3.83 -20.93
C LYS A 51 10.28 4.93 -20.63
N SER A 52 10.16 5.36 -19.39
CA SER A 52 9.14 6.30 -18.93
C SER A 52 9.58 7.02 -17.67
N SER A 53 8.79 7.99 -17.24
CA SER A 53 8.98 8.61 -15.93
C SER A 53 7.63 8.85 -15.28
N LEU A 54 7.58 8.70 -13.97
CA LEU A 54 6.40 9.00 -13.16
C LEU A 54 6.68 10.23 -12.31
N LYS A 55 5.69 11.10 -12.19
CA LYS A 55 5.76 12.29 -11.34
C LYS A 55 4.95 12.07 -10.07
N TYR A 56 5.35 12.67 -8.97
CA TYR A 56 4.54 12.68 -7.74
C TYR A 56 4.78 13.95 -6.95
N LEU A 57 3.76 14.38 -6.22
CA LEU A 57 3.85 15.56 -5.36
C LEU A 57 4.79 15.28 -4.18
N PRO A 58 5.67 16.23 -3.79
CA PRO A 58 6.51 16.08 -2.61
C PRO A 58 5.66 15.93 -1.36
N GLY A 59 5.98 14.95 -0.51
CA GLY A 59 5.19 14.69 0.68
C GLY A 59 5.12 15.83 1.68
N GLN A 60 6.19 16.62 1.78
CA GLN A 60 6.26 17.78 2.66
C GLN A 60 5.15 18.79 2.35
N ASP A 61 4.89 19.03 1.06
CA ASP A 61 3.84 19.95 0.61
C ASP A 61 2.44 19.42 1.01
N ILE A 62 2.29 18.09 1.07
CA ILE A 62 1.04 17.45 1.49
C ILE A 62 0.87 17.53 3.01
N VAL A 63 1.94 17.30 3.78
CA VAL A 63 1.94 17.49 5.23
C VAL A 63 1.58 18.94 5.58
N GLU A 64 2.11 19.92 4.86
CA GLU A 64 1.72 21.33 5.03
C GLU A 64 0.25 21.57 4.69
N SER A 65 -0.29 20.87 3.68
CA SER A 65 -1.71 20.94 3.33
C SER A 65 -2.62 20.33 4.41
N LEU A 66 -2.17 19.27 5.09
CA LEU A 66 -2.87 18.68 6.24
C LEU A 66 -3.03 19.66 7.38
N ARG A 67 -2.04 20.52 7.64
CA ARG A 67 -2.12 21.54 8.69
C ARG A 67 -3.41 22.38 8.61
N PHE A 68 -3.88 22.64 7.39
CA PHE A 68 -5.09 23.44 7.16
C PHE A 68 -6.36 22.59 7.06
N LYS A 69 -6.26 21.36 6.54
CA LYS A 69 -7.44 20.50 6.30
C LYS A 69 -7.80 19.62 7.50
N ASN A 70 -6.80 19.12 8.20
CA ASN A 70 -6.94 18.19 9.32
C ASN A 70 -5.84 18.44 10.37
N PRO A 71 -5.95 19.54 11.14
CA PRO A 71 -4.90 19.97 12.06
C PRO A 71 -4.61 18.94 13.16
N ASP A 72 -5.61 18.16 13.59
CA ASP A 72 -5.42 17.10 14.58
C ASP A 72 -4.49 16.00 14.04
N VAL A 73 -4.68 15.58 12.78
CA VAL A 73 -3.78 14.61 12.12
C VAL A 73 -2.40 15.21 11.88
N TYR A 74 -2.32 16.49 11.50
CA TYR A 74 -1.04 17.19 11.36
C TYR A 74 -0.23 17.19 12.67
N ASP A 75 -0.87 17.54 13.80
CA ASP A 75 -0.21 17.57 15.11
C ASP A 75 0.28 16.17 15.53
N ILE A 76 -0.42 15.11 15.13
CA ILE A 76 -0.04 13.72 15.37
C ILE A 76 1.20 13.33 14.55
N ILE A 77 1.28 13.75 13.29
CA ILE A 77 2.41 13.49 12.39
C ILE A 77 3.65 14.27 12.84
N GLU A 78 3.51 15.56 13.16
CA GLU A 78 4.64 16.40 13.60
C GLU A 78 5.09 16.09 15.03
N GLY A 79 4.15 15.73 15.92
CA GLY A 79 4.41 15.42 17.32
C GLY A 79 5.11 14.07 17.52
N ASN A 80 4.95 13.13 16.59
CA ASN A 80 5.67 11.87 16.58
C ASN A 80 6.88 11.99 15.65
N GLN A 81 8.09 11.78 16.17
CA GLN A 81 9.31 11.71 15.34
C GLN A 81 9.36 10.45 14.43
N SER A 82 8.23 9.77 14.26
CA SER A 82 8.07 8.58 13.42
C SER A 82 6.93 8.81 12.43
N ASP A 83 7.20 8.48 11.17
CA ASP A 83 6.24 8.49 10.04
C ASP A 83 5.04 7.53 10.21
N LEU A 84 4.87 6.91 11.38
CA LEU A 84 3.88 5.88 11.67
C LEU A 84 3.26 6.12 13.05
N VAL A 85 1.93 6.17 13.09
CA VAL A 85 1.14 6.13 14.32
C VAL A 85 0.09 5.04 14.15
N ASN A 86 0.38 3.86 14.69
CA ASN A 86 -0.45 2.67 14.51
C ASN A 86 -1.92 2.96 14.83
N GLY A 87 -2.83 2.57 13.93
CA GLY A 87 -4.28 2.71 14.07
C GLY A 87 -4.83 4.13 13.94
N ILE A 88 -3.99 5.13 13.67
CA ILE A 88 -4.41 6.52 13.44
C ILE A 88 -3.88 7.04 12.12
N TYR A 89 -2.59 6.83 11.84
CA TYR A 89 -1.94 7.27 10.63
C TYR A 89 -0.86 6.28 10.20
N GLU A 90 -1.22 5.41 9.26
CA GLU A 90 -0.36 4.35 8.74
C GLU A 90 0.37 4.82 7.48
N GLY A 91 1.56 5.38 7.65
CA GLY A 91 2.48 5.73 6.58
C GLY A 91 2.61 7.23 6.36
N GLY A 92 3.83 7.75 6.47
CA GLY A 92 4.14 9.13 6.11
C GLY A 92 3.91 9.38 4.62
N PHE A 93 3.77 10.64 4.21
CA PHE A 93 3.82 11.04 2.80
C PHE A 93 5.23 10.85 2.21
N LYS A 94 5.79 9.67 2.33
CA LYS A 94 7.14 9.31 1.91
C LYS A 94 7.05 8.15 0.93
N VAL A 95 7.73 8.29 -0.20
CA VAL A 95 7.95 7.17 -1.12
C VAL A 95 9.21 6.45 -0.63
N TRP A 96 9.11 5.17 -0.29
CA TRP A 96 10.27 4.41 0.17
C TRP A 96 10.99 3.73 -0.98
N GLU A 97 12.23 3.34 -0.74
CA GLU A 97 13.12 2.76 -1.75
C GLU A 97 12.53 1.48 -2.37
N CYS A 98 11.80 0.68 -1.60
CA CYS A 98 11.19 -0.55 -2.11
C CYS A 98 10.08 -0.31 -3.16
N THR A 99 9.39 0.85 -3.11
CA THR A 99 8.48 1.27 -4.17
C THR A 99 9.25 1.49 -5.48
N LEU A 100 10.43 2.12 -5.41
CA LEU A 100 11.27 2.39 -6.57
C LEU A 100 11.85 1.10 -7.15
N ASP A 101 12.34 0.20 -6.29
CA ASP A 101 12.85 -1.11 -6.69
C ASP A 101 11.78 -1.93 -7.41
N LEU A 102 10.54 -1.93 -6.88
CA LEU A 102 9.43 -2.64 -7.49
C LEU A 102 9.00 -2.02 -8.83
N LEU A 103 9.04 -0.70 -8.99
CA LEU A 103 8.79 -0.04 -10.27
C LEU A 103 9.82 -0.44 -11.34
N LEU A 104 11.11 -0.45 -10.98
CA LEU A 104 12.18 -0.87 -11.88
C LEU A 104 12.02 -2.34 -12.28
N PHE A 105 11.65 -3.19 -11.33
CA PHE A 105 11.34 -4.59 -11.59
C PHE A 105 10.15 -4.74 -12.55
N LEU A 106 9.04 -4.06 -12.30
CA LEU A 106 7.84 -4.11 -13.15
C LEU A 106 8.12 -3.60 -14.57
N GLU A 107 8.97 -2.59 -14.74
CA GLU A 107 9.35 -2.11 -16.07
C GLU A 107 10.22 -3.11 -16.85
N LYS A 108 11.13 -3.79 -16.15
CA LYS A 108 12.05 -4.75 -16.76
C LYS A 108 11.35 -6.08 -17.07
N CYS A 109 10.57 -6.60 -16.12
CA CYS A 109 10.10 -7.99 -16.09
C CYS A 109 8.58 -8.13 -15.93
N GLY A 110 7.86 -7.07 -15.55
CA GLY A 110 6.43 -7.13 -15.30
C GLY A 110 5.62 -7.18 -16.59
N ASP A 111 5.09 -8.36 -16.94
CA ASP A 111 4.10 -8.46 -18.01
C ASP A 111 2.69 -8.15 -17.47
N LEU A 112 2.30 -6.88 -17.59
CA LEU A 112 0.95 -6.42 -17.27
C LEU A 112 0.01 -6.42 -18.49
N LYS A 113 0.46 -6.87 -19.66
CA LYS A 113 -0.27 -6.69 -20.94
C LYS A 113 -1.62 -7.39 -21.00
N ASN A 114 -1.78 -8.46 -20.23
CA ASN A 114 -3.03 -9.24 -20.16
C ASN A 114 -3.83 -8.96 -18.88
N SER A 115 -3.34 -8.07 -18.01
CA SER A 115 -3.99 -7.75 -16.74
C SER A 115 -5.08 -6.71 -16.96
N SER A 116 -6.33 -7.05 -16.64
CA SER A 116 -7.46 -6.12 -16.78
C SER A 116 -7.69 -5.35 -15.49
N GLN A 117 -7.55 -6.00 -14.34
CA GLN A 117 -7.85 -5.46 -13.01
C GLN A 117 -6.61 -5.61 -12.10
N VAL A 118 -6.05 -4.50 -11.68
CA VAL A 118 -4.87 -4.44 -10.79
C VAL A 118 -5.24 -3.72 -9.50
N LEU A 119 -4.77 -4.25 -8.38
CA LEU A 119 -4.88 -3.60 -7.07
C LEU A 119 -3.52 -3.08 -6.64
N ASP A 120 -3.46 -1.83 -6.20
CA ASP A 120 -2.36 -1.22 -5.48
C ASP A 120 -2.76 -1.13 -4.00
N LEU A 121 -2.31 -2.08 -3.17
CA LEU A 121 -2.72 -2.29 -1.79
C LEU A 121 -1.72 -1.63 -0.83
N GLY A 122 -2.19 -0.68 -0.01
CA GLY A 122 -1.31 0.23 0.73
C GLY A 122 -0.57 1.17 -0.21
N CYS A 123 -1.33 1.88 -1.06
CA CYS A 123 -0.80 2.52 -2.25
C CYS A 123 0.03 3.79 -2.00
N GLY A 124 -0.15 4.49 -0.87
CA GLY A 124 0.58 5.72 -0.58
C GLY A 124 0.50 6.74 -1.73
N ALA A 125 1.65 7.07 -2.33
CA ALA A 125 1.71 7.96 -3.49
C ALA A 125 1.01 7.44 -4.76
N GLY A 126 0.66 6.15 -4.82
CA GLY A 126 -0.01 5.49 -5.93
C GLY A 126 0.88 5.17 -7.13
N LEU A 127 2.21 5.20 -6.96
CA LEU A 127 3.14 5.09 -8.09
C LEU A 127 3.06 3.74 -8.82
N LEU A 128 2.86 2.64 -8.08
CA LEU A 128 2.73 1.29 -8.64
C LEU A 128 1.46 1.17 -9.49
N GLY A 129 0.33 1.64 -8.96
CA GLY A 129 -0.94 1.70 -9.68
C GLY A 129 -0.89 2.64 -10.88
N ILE A 130 -0.25 3.82 -10.78
CA ILE A 130 -0.07 4.74 -11.92
C ILE A 130 0.78 4.08 -13.01
N PHE A 131 1.84 3.35 -12.63
CA PHE A 131 2.62 2.59 -13.59
C PHE A 131 1.75 1.56 -14.33
N ALA A 132 0.96 0.78 -13.61
CA ALA A 132 0.04 -0.20 -14.20
C ALA A 132 -1.04 0.46 -15.07
N LEU A 133 -1.56 1.62 -14.66
CA LEU A 133 -2.50 2.44 -15.43
C LEU A 133 -1.89 2.87 -16.77
N SER A 134 -0.61 3.25 -16.77
CA SER A 134 0.13 3.57 -18.00
C SER A 134 0.26 2.39 -18.97
N LYS A 135 0.08 1.15 -18.48
CA LYS A 135 0.02 -0.07 -19.29
C LYS A 135 -1.38 -0.43 -19.78
N GLY A 136 -2.38 0.39 -19.44
CA GLY A 136 -3.75 0.28 -19.93
C GLY A 136 -4.73 -0.42 -18.98
N CYS A 137 -4.25 -0.90 -17.83
CA CYS A 137 -5.04 -1.61 -16.82
C CYS A 137 -6.08 -0.70 -16.14
N SER A 138 -7.11 -1.31 -15.54
CA SER A 138 -7.97 -0.65 -14.54
C SER A 138 -7.44 -0.89 -13.14
N ILE A 139 -7.40 0.15 -12.32
CA ILE A 139 -6.67 0.16 -11.04
C ILE A 139 -7.61 0.40 -9.87
N TYR A 140 -7.39 -0.37 -8.82
CA TYR A 140 -7.99 -0.13 -7.51
C TYR A 140 -6.86 0.32 -6.60
N PHE A 141 -6.96 1.53 -6.08
CA PHE A 141 -6.04 2.07 -5.10
C PHE A 141 -6.65 1.86 -3.73
N GLN A 142 -5.92 1.26 -2.80
CA GLN A 142 -6.34 1.11 -1.42
C GLN A 142 -5.27 1.69 -0.51
N ASP A 143 -5.68 2.52 0.44
CA ASP A 143 -4.84 2.98 1.55
C ASP A 143 -5.63 2.94 2.85
N TYR A 144 -4.96 2.94 4.00
CA TYR A 144 -5.67 3.05 5.26
C TYR A 144 -6.27 4.45 5.44
N ASN A 145 -5.53 5.49 5.03
CA ASN A 145 -5.84 6.87 5.33
C ASN A 145 -6.57 7.55 4.16
N ILE A 146 -7.76 8.10 4.41
CA ILE A 146 -8.50 8.85 3.38
C ILE A 146 -7.75 10.09 2.89
N ASP A 147 -7.03 10.77 3.78
CA ASP A 147 -6.23 11.95 3.46
C ASP A 147 -5.09 11.62 2.49
N VAL A 148 -4.50 10.43 2.59
CA VAL A 148 -3.47 9.96 1.63
C VAL A 148 -4.07 9.84 0.23
N LEU A 149 -5.26 9.25 0.12
CA LEU A 149 -5.93 9.11 -1.17
C LEU A 149 -6.31 10.48 -1.77
N GLN A 150 -6.95 11.33 -0.97
CA GLN A 150 -7.50 12.60 -1.45
C GLN A 150 -6.42 13.64 -1.76
N LEU A 151 -5.35 13.68 -0.97
CA LEU A 151 -4.32 14.71 -1.06
C LEU A 151 -3.07 14.27 -1.81
N TRP A 152 -2.87 12.96 -1.99
CA TRP A 152 -1.65 12.46 -2.62
C TRP A 152 -1.92 11.50 -3.77
N THR A 153 -2.61 10.37 -3.53
CA THR A 153 -2.83 9.35 -4.57
C THR A 153 -3.62 9.91 -5.76
N VAL A 154 -4.80 10.51 -5.53
CA VAL A 154 -5.65 11.05 -6.60
C VAL A 154 -4.95 12.19 -7.35
N PRO A 155 -4.34 13.20 -6.68
CA PRO A 155 -3.55 14.22 -7.37
C PRO A 155 -2.38 13.66 -8.19
N ASN A 156 -1.69 12.63 -7.71
CA ASN A 156 -0.62 11.97 -8.48
C ASN A 156 -1.16 11.24 -9.71
N VAL A 157 -2.34 10.60 -9.63
CA VAL A 157 -3.00 10.03 -10.81
C VAL A 157 -3.35 11.13 -11.81
N LYS A 158 -3.93 12.26 -11.37
CA LYS A 158 -4.23 13.42 -12.24
C LYS A 158 -2.97 13.98 -12.90
N LEU A 159 -1.85 14.03 -12.18
CA LEU A 159 -0.58 14.54 -12.68
C LEU A 159 0.02 13.69 -13.82
N ASN A 160 -0.22 12.38 -13.81
CA ASN A 160 0.37 11.46 -14.80
C ASN A 160 -0.62 11.01 -15.88
N MET A 161 -1.88 10.78 -15.51
CA MET A 161 -2.89 10.09 -16.31
C MET A 161 -4.28 10.78 -16.23
N PRO A 162 -4.40 12.10 -16.49
CA PRO A 162 -5.64 12.84 -16.25
C PRO A 162 -6.83 12.32 -17.07
N SER A 163 -6.58 11.74 -18.25
CA SER A 163 -7.63 11.17 -19.11
C SER A 163 -8.03 9.73 -18.75
N SER A 164 -7.51 9.16 -17.67
CA SER A 164 -7.76 7.76 -17.27
C SER A 164 -8.28 7.62 -15.84
N LEU A 165 -8.79 8.70 -15.24
CA LEU A 165 -9.42 8.66 -13.91
C LEU A 165 -10.60 7.69 -13.85
N ASN A 166 -11.35 7.56 -14.95
CA ASN A 166 -12.48 6.62 -15.07
C ASN A 166 -12.08 5.13 -15.04
N LYS A 167 -10.78 4.83 -15.09
CA LYS A 167 -10.24 3.48 -14.91
C LYS A 167 -9.77 3.19 -13.48
N CYS A 168 -9.93 4.16 -12.57
CA CYS A 168 -9.42 4.11 -11.21
C CYS A 168 -10.57 4.10 -10.20
N ARG A 169 -10.43 3.32 -9.13
CA ARG A 169 -11.29 3.38 -7.93
C ARG A 169 -10.39 3.50 -6.70
N TYR A 170 -10.85 4.18 -5.65
CA TYR A 170 -10.02 4.55 -4.50
C TYR A 170 -10.74 4.19 -3.20
N PHE A 171 -10.09 3.42 -2.33
CA PHE A 171 -10.70 2.89 -1.10
C PHE A 171 -9.83 3.18 0.12
N SER A 172 -10.42 3.88 1.09
CA SER A 172 -9.80 4.10 2.39
C SER A 172 -10.34 3.13 3.44
N GLY A 173 -9.55 2.85 4.47
CA GLY A 173 -9.92 2.00 5.60
C GLY A 173 -9.12 0.71 5.70
N SER A 174 -9.52 -0.17 6.61
CA SER A 174 -8.77 -1.39 6.91
C SER A 174 -8.78 -2.39 5.74
N TRP A 175 -7.74 -3.23 5.66
CA TRP A 175 -7.71 -4.32 4.68
C TRP A 175 -8.84 -5.33 4.86
N LYS A 176 -9.35 -5.48 6.09
CA LYS A 176 -10.50 -6.33 6.37
C LYS A 176 -11.74 -5.79 5.68
N ASP A 177 -12.07 -4.51 5.89
CA ASP A 177 -13.27 -3.88 5.31
C ASP A 177 -13.17 -3.82 3.79
N PHE A 178 -11.97 -3.51 3.26
CA PHE A 178 -11.71 -3.58 1.83
C PHE A 178 -11.96 -5.00 1.27
N SER A 179 -11.42 -6.03 1.94
CA SER A 179 -11.62 -7.41 1.55
C SER A 179 -13.11 -7.80 1.56
N GLU A 180 -13.85 -7.40 2.59
CA GLU A 180 -15.28 -7.66 2.70
C GLU A 180 -16.06 -6.99 1.55
N ARG A 181 -15.78 -5.71 1.27
CA ARG A 181 -16.37 -4.98 0.14
C ARG A 181 -16.08 -5.64 -1.21
N MET A 182 -14.83 -6.06 -1.45
CA MET A 182 -14.47 -6.74 -2.71
C MET A 182 -15.17 -8.10 -2.84
N CYS A 183 -15.34 -8.84 -1.73
CA CYS A 183 -16.11 -10.07 -1.71
C CYS A 183 -17.59 -9.83 -2.05
N GLU A 184 -18.20 -8.79 -1.51
CA GLU A 184 -19.59 -8.40 -1.82
C GLU A 184 -19.76 -8.04 -3.31
N GLU A 185 -18.82 -7.27 -3.85
CA GLU A 185 -18.80 -6.91 -5.28
C GLU A 185 -18.39 -8.07 -6.20
N LYS A 186 -17.97 -9.20 -5.63
CA LYS A 186 -17.36 -10.33 -6.36
C LYS A 186 -16.17 -9.88 -7.23
N GLN A 187 -15.47 -8.86 -6.79
CA GLN A 187 -14.33 -8.28 -7.47
C GLN A 187 -13.06 -9.08 -7.14
N LYS A 188 -12.30 -9.43 -8.17
CA LYS A 188 -11.03 -10.16 -8.06
C LYS A 188 -9.98 -9.57 -8.98
N PHE A 189 -8.72 -9.59 -8.55
CA PHE A 189 -7.61 -8.94 -9.25
C PHE A 189 -6.72 -9.95 -9.97
N ASP A 190 -6.30 -9.57 -11.17
CA ASP A 190 -5.27 -10.27 -11.95
C ASP A 190 -3.90 -10.07 -11.32
N VAL A 191 -3.65 -8.87 -10.81
CA VAL A 191 -2.40 -8.49 -10.17
C VAL A 191 -2.68 -7.72 -8.89
N ILE A 192 -2.00 -8.09 -7.81
CA ILE A 192 -1.93 -7.30 -6.58
C ILE A 192 -0.50 -6.80 -6.41
N LEU A 193 -0.36 -5.48 -6.36
CA LEU A 193 0.86 -4.74 -6.10
C LEU A 193 0.79 -4.23 -4.66
N THR A 194 1.89 -4.38 -3.92
CA THR A 194 1.99 -3.82 -2.57
C THR A 194 3.46 -3.60 -2.23
N SER A 195 3.76 -2.44 -1.66
CA SER A 195 5.07 -2.11 -1.09
C SER A 195 4.83 -1.53 0.30
N GLU A 196 5.78 -1.73 1.21
CA GLU A 196 5.76 -1.03 2.51
C GLU A 196 4.62 -1.48 3.44
N THR A 197 4.04 -2.66 3.24
CA THR A 197 2.86 -3.13 4.00
C THR A 197 3.17 -4.12 5.13
N ILE A 198 4.43 -4.52 5.31
CA ILE A 198 4.81 -5.54 6.32
C ILE A 198 5.74 -5.00 7.43
N TYR A 199 5.67 -3.71 7.77
CA TYR A 199 6.44 -3.15 8.89
C TYR A 199 5.90 -3.56 10.28
N ASN A 200 4.62 -3.91 10.37
CA ASN A 200 3.97 -4.30 11.62
C ASN A 200 3.44 -5.76 11.53
N PRO A 201 4.05 -6.72 12.26
CA PRO A 201 3.64 -8.12 12.27
C PRO A 201 2.17 -8.35 12.66
N SER A 202 1.59 -7.45 13.45
CA SER A 202 0.19 -7.54 13.88
C SER A 202 -0.79 -7.49 12.69
N TYR A 203 -0.39 -6.90 11.56
CA TYR A 203 -1.21 -6.77 10.36
C TYR A 203 -0.96 -7.86 9.31
N TYR A 204 -0.05 -8.80 9.55
CA TYR A 204 0.25 -9.84 8.54
C TYR A 204 -0.96 -10.73 8.24
N GLY A 205 -1.77 -11.05 9.26
CA GLY A 205 -2.98 -11.84 9.08
C GLY A 205 -3.98 -11.15 8.15
N SER A 206 -4.34 -9.91 8.45
CA SER A 206 -5.29 -9.13 7.65
C SER A 206 -4.78 -8.89 6.22
N LEU A 207 -3.48 -8.65 6.05
CA LEU A 207 -2.86 -8.51 4.73
C LEU A 207 -3.00 -9.78 3.89
N VAL A 208 -2.58 -10.92 4.44
CA VAL A 208 -2.62 -12.20 3.75
C VAL A 208 -4.05 -12.61 3.43
N ASP A 209 -4.98 -12.39 4.35
CA ASP A 209 -6.39 -12.71 4.14
C ASP A 209 -7.01 -11.83 3.05
N CYS A 210 -6.74 -10.51 3.07
CA CYS A 210 -7.18 -9.60 2.03
C CYS A 210 -6.66 -10.03 0.65
N ILE A 211 -5.38 -10.34 0.53
CA ILE A 211 -4.79 -10.77 -0.74
C ILE A 211 -5.42 -12.08 -1.21
N LYS A 212 -5.55 -13.10 -0.36
CA LYS A 212 -6.22 -14.37 -0.70
C LYS A 212 -7.67 -14.17 -1.15
N ASN A 213 -8.41 -13.34 -0.43
CA ASN A 213 -9.82 -13.11 -0.67
C ASN A 213 -10.08 -12.27 -1.92
N THR A 214 -9.11 -11.49 -2.39
CA THR A 214 -9.27 -10.59 -3.54
C THR A 214 -8.48 -11.02 -4.78
N MET A 215 -7.63 -12.05 -4.70
CA MET A 215 -6.94 -12.61 -5.87
C MET A 215 -7.84 -13.52 -6.72
N LYS A 216 -7.67 -13.47 -8.05
CA LYS A 216 -8.17 -14.51 -8.96
C LYS A 216 -7.42 -15.83 -8.77
N GLU A 217 -8.04 -16.93 -9.15
CA GLU A 217 -7.41 -18.25 -9.07
C GLU A 217 -6.12 -18.37 -9.88
N ASP A 218 -5.97 -17.60 -10.96
CA ASP A 218 -4.79 -17.50 -11.83
C ASP A 218 -4.05 -16.16 -11.70
N GLY A 219 -4.37 -15.37 -10.67
CA GLY A 219 -3.77 -14.06 -10.41
C GLY A 219 -2.31 -14.16 -9.95
N VAL A 220 -1.61 -13.02 -10.03
CA VAL A 220 -0.20 -12.87 -9.66
C VAL A 220 -0.05 -11.77 -8.60
N THR A 221 0.91 -11.90 -7.70
CA THR A 221 1.33 -10.82 -6.77
C THR A 221 2.80 -10.49 -7.02
N TYR A 222 3.20 -9.23 -6.87
CA TYR A 222 4.61 -8.81 -7.00
C TYR A 222 5.14 -8.21 -5.69
N PRO A 223 6.49 -8.32 -5.42
CA PRO A 223 7.59 -8.68 -6.35
C PRO A 223 7.81 -10.18 -6.59
N PHE A 224 8.38 -10.59 -7.74
CA PHE A 224 8.59 -12.00 -8.14
C PHE A 224 10.10 -12.31 -8.29
N ASP A 225 10.59 -13.43 -7.77
CA ASP A 225 11.91 -13.97 -8.16
C ASP A 225 11.80 -15.50 -8.27
N GLU A 226 12.20 -16.05 -9.41
CA GLU A 226 11.68 -17.33 -9.94
C GLU A 226 11.86 -18.59 -9.06
N CYS A 227 10.75 -19.29 -8.82
CA CYS A 227 10.63 -20.71 -9.19
C CYS A 227 9.14 -21.08 -9.39
N SER A 228 8.69 -20.96 -10.64
CA SER A 228 7.67 -21.80 -11.27
C SER A 228 6.38 -22.10 -10.51
N VAL A 229 5.43 -21.15 -10.40
CA VAL A 229 4.00 -21.54 -10.24
C VAL A 229 3.08 -20.52 -10.93
N LYS A 230 2.46 -20.95 -12.04
CA LYS A 230 1.18 -20.41 -12.52
C LYS A 230 0.12 -20.91 -11.55
N SER A 231 -0.20 -20.06 -10.58
CA SER A 231 -1.16 -20.25 -9.49
C SER A 231 -1.25 -21.61 -8.76
N GLN A 232 -0.98 -21.55 -7.46
CA GLN A 232 -1.87 -21.96 -6.37
C GLN A 232 -1.21 -21.41 -5.09
N ASN A 233 -1.53 -20.16 -4.75
CA ASN A 233 -1.16 -19.41 -3.54
C ASN A 233 0.34 -19.31 -3.22
N THR A 234 1.01 -18.34 -3.85
CA THR A 234 2.31 -17.80 -3.43
C THR A 234 2.24 -16.28 -3.50
N PHE A 235 2.33 -15.62 -2.35
CA PHE A 235 2.34 -14.16 -2.19
C PHE A 235 3.76 -13.70 -1.90
N LEU A 236 4.17 -12.53 -2.37
CA LEU A 236 5.52 -11.99 -2.20
C LEU A 236 5.42 -10.49 -1.86
N PHE A 237 6.07 -10.08 -0.77
CA PHE A 237 6.12 -8.70 -0.28
C PHE A 237 7.54 -8.14 -0.43
N SER A 238 7.73 -6.82 -0.43
CA SER A 238 9.07 -6.19 -0.32
C SER A 238 9.12 -5.17 0.81
N VAL A 239 10.23 -5.20 1.57
CA VAL A 239 10.64 -4.16 2.52
C VAL A 239 12.08 -3.80 2.21
N CYS A 240 12.41 -2.51 2.35
CA CYS A 240 13.74 -1.93 2.16
C CYS A 240 14.88 -2.88 2.55
N GLY A 241 15.76 -3.18 1.59
CA GLY A 241 16.93 -4.04 1.78
C GLY A 241 16.71 -5.53 1.49
N THR A 242 15.63 -5.82 0.77
CA THR A 242 15.32 -7.09 0.15
C THR A 242 14.84 -8.16 1.09
N LEU A 243 13.52 -8.29 1.19
CA LEU A 243 12.88 -9.39 1.87
C LEU A 243 11.66 -9.80 1.06
N ILE A 244 11.86 -10.70 0.11
CA ILE A 244 10.77 -11.33 -0.62
C ILE A 244 10.17 -12.41 0.27
N CYS A 245 8.94 -12.20 0.74
CA CYS A 245 8.26 -13.15 1.61
C CYS A 245 7.32 -14.07 0.84
N ASN A 246 7.67 -15.35 0.61
CA ASN A 246 6.77 -16.34 0.01
C ASN A 246 5.75 -16.85 1.04
N CYS A 247 4.46 -16.77 0.76
CA CYS A 247 3.45 -17.47 1.56
C CYS A 247 2.90 -18.69 0.82
N LYS A 248 3.32 -19.89 1.27
CA LYS A 248 2.84 -21.19 0.81
C LYS A 248 2.23 -21.94 2.00
N ASP A 249 1.02 -22.47 1.82
CA ASP A 249 0.29 -23.22 2.86
C ASP A 249 0.10 -22.46 4.20
N GLY A 250 0.09 -21.12 4.18
CA GLY A 250 -0.11 -20.29 5.37
C GLY A 250 1.16 -19.95 6.16
N PHE A 251 2.34 -20.30 5.66
CA PHE A 251 3.63 -19.98 6.29
C PHE A 251 4.36 -18.88 5.50
N LEU A 252 4.80 -17.81 6.19
CA LEU A 252 5.66 -16.76 5.61
C LEU A 252 7.12 -17.23 5.57
N PHE A 253 7.73 -17.22 4.40
CA PHE A 253 9.14 -17.53 4.17
C PHE A 253 9.90 -16.31 3.69
N PHE A 254 10.85 -15.82 4.48
CA PHE A 254 11.65 -14.65 4.13
C PHE A 254 12.86 -15.01 3.25
N HIS A 255 12.99 -14.37 2.09
CA HIS A 255 14.14 -14.47 1.22
C HIS A 255 14.80 -13.12 1.03
N ARG A 256 16.09 -13.05 1.37
CA ARG A 256 16.91 -11.86 1.12
C ARG A 256 17.46 -11.93 -0.29
N LEU A 257 16.98 -11.09 -1.21
CA LEU A 257 17.64 -10.98 -2.52
C LEU A 257 18.79 -9.99 -2.43
N TYR A 258 19.93 -10.33 -2.99
CA TYR A 258 20.97 -9.35 -3.22
C TYR A 258 20.84 -8.98 -4.69
N LEU A 259 20.21 -7.84 -4.98
CA LEU A 259 20.27 -7.23 -6.31
C LEU A 259 21.68 -6.66 -6.46
N TYR A 260 22.57 -7.42 -7.10
CA TYR A 260 23.93 -7.01 -7.48
C TYR A 260 23.92 -6.33 -8.86
#